data_AF-A0AAV3Z9X7-F1
#
_entry.id   AF-A0AAV3Z9X7-F1
#
_cell.length_a   1.000
_cell.length_b   1.000
_cell.length_c   1.000
_cell.angle_alpha   90.00
_cell.angle_beta   90.00
_cell.angle_gamma   90.00
#
_symmetry.space_group_name_H-M   'P 1'
#
loop_
_entity.id
_entity.type
_entity.pdbx_description
1 polymer ?
#
loop_
_entity_poly.entity_id
_entity_poly.type
_entity_poly.pdbx_seq_one_letter_code
_entity_poly.pdbx_strand_id
1 'polypeptide(L)'
;MARIGFLFYGIWQDSTMRVKFTDVDYSVFTDAAQFITEGKSPFLRPTYRYTPLLAWILTSNIWISQLCGKVIFITFDLFVGQLIYQILIRLGHKKKICQYSALIWLLNPLCATVSSRGNAESVVAWLVLMTLSLLLQRKTAASAIFYALSIHFKIYPVTFALPIYLYLGMPSEPGTLLLHKEDSSSAKKFNKGRNIKVDVLKLVTHLLPNKERLIFMTVTSAVLGTLTLIFYWMYGWQFLFETYLYHIVRGDIRHNFSPYFYLLYLMSANENGVPLCLRLLVFLPQAILLLVLAFKFYHRPPLCWFLSVFIFVAFNKVCTSQYFLWYLSLVPLVIPDLDLRILGLAKLLLLWLGGQAAWLLPAYLLEFQGYNTFLQIWISGLLFLTANALVVYRFITTHRPEKQKRLHISLVVHVIGHFVAAGIVNLSILPPEAMATAERFNQLSNSFNSKAFHSKQMGSCLEKGRRCPNTARPSSSLAEATIADLALFSWMKCRISCPTGLSSFLILADQLDTGEDDNVDLAGVMGAGAGAGSVKTRETSEEDGTGSCMLTFSFSSGCDSTRDWLLSTRTNFSAAPLQSN
;
A
#
# COMPACT_ATOMS: atom_id res chain seq x y z
N MET A 1 -10.12 -29.49 0.85
CA MET A 1 -9.35 -30.21 -0.19
C MET A 1 -8.35 -29.31 -0.90
N ALA A 2 -8.73 -28.26 -1.63
CA ALA A 2 -7.76 -27.41 -2.36
C ALA A 2 -6.60 -26.88 -1.50
N ARG A 3 -6.84 -26.35 -0.29
CA ARG A 3 -5.76 -25.88 0.61
C ARG A 3 -4.84 -26.99 1.11
N ILE A 4 -5.37 -28.20 1.30
CA ILE A 4 -4.58 -29.38 1.66
C ILE A 4 -3.68 -29.76 0.48
N GLY A 5 -4.21 -29.69 -0.75
CA GLY A 5 -3.40 -29.84 -1.97
C GLY A 5 -2.26 -28.82 -2.03
N PHE A 6 -2.52 -27.54 -1.77
CA PHE A 6 -1.47 -26.52 -1.69
C PHE A 6 -0.45 -26.79 -0.56
N LEU A 7 -0.89 -27.32 0.58
CA LEU A 7 0.00 -27.68 1.68
C LEU A 7 0.99 -28.78 1.26
N PHE A 8 0.51 -29.86 0.63
CA PHE A 8 1.36 -30.94 0.13
C PHE A 8 2.24 -30.50 -1.05
N TYR A 9 1.69 -29.71 -1.97
CA TYR A 9 2.47 -29.08 -3.03
C TYR A 9 3.59 -28.21 -2.46
N GLY A 10 3.32 -27.46 -1.39
CA GLY A 10 4.31 -26.65 -0.70
C GLY A 10 5.46 -27.47 -0.13
N ILE A 11 5.16 -28.60 0.52
CA ILE A 11 6.18 -29.54 1.02
C ILE A 11 7.05 -30.06 -0.12
N TRP A 12 6.43 -30.48 -1.22
CA TRP A 12 7.14 -30.94 -2.40
C TRP A 12 8.03 -29.84 -2.99
N GLN A 13 7.49 -28.64 -3.23
CA GLN A 13 8.24 -27.51 -3.77
C GLN A 13 9.41 -27.11 -2.86
N ASP A 14 9.20 -27.06 -1.55
CA ASP A 14 10.25 -26.72 -0.59
C ASP A 14 11.39 -27.75 -0.58
N SER A 15 11.11 -29.02 -0.86
CA SER A 15 12.13 -30.08 -0.93
C SER A 15 12.89 -30.12 -2.27
N THR A 16 12.26 -29.66 -3.37
CA THR A 16 12.77 -29.86 -4.73
C THR A 16 13.28 -28.59 -5.42
N MET A 17 12.75 -27.43 -5.06
CA MET A 17 13.04 -26.17 -5.74
C MET A 17 13.90 -25.23 -4.89
N ARG A 18 14.67 -24.38 -5.59
CA ARG A 18 15.46 -23.31 -4.96
C ARG A 18 14.56 -22.23 -4.36
N VAL A 19 13.51 -21.84 -5.08
CA VAL A 19 12.51 -20.88 -4.60
C VAL A 19 11.47 -21.59 -3.74
N LYS A 20 11.42 -21.22 -2.47
CA LYS A 20 10.56 -21.87 -1.47
C LYS A 20 9.11 -21.42 -1.58
N PHE A 21 8.21 -22.39 -1.40
CA PHE A 21 6.79 -22.16 -1.21
C PHE A 21 6.51 -21.66 0.21
N THR A 22 7.20 -22.14 1.24
CA THR A 22 6.98 -21.62 2.60
C THR A 22 7.29 -20.12 2.67
N ASP A 23 6.43 -19.37 3.34
CA ASP A 23 6.66 -17.96 3.63
C ASP A 23 7.88 -17.80 4.54
N VAL A 24 8.72 -16.80 4.25
CA VAL A 24 9.89 -16.48 5.08
C VAL A 24 9.45 -16.09 6.50
N ASP A 25 8.30 -15.45 6.65
CA ASP A 25 7.75 -15.12 7.96
C ASP A 25 7.41 -16.38 8.78
N TYR A 26 7.06 -17.50 8.13
CA TYR A 26 6.69 -18.73 8.84
C TYR A 26 7.87 -19.35 9.60
N SER A 27 9.08 -19.27 9.06
CA SER A 27 10.28 -19.70 9.79
C SER A 27 10.58 -18.74 10.93
N VAL A 28 10.47 -17.42 10.72
CA VAL A 28 10.62 -16.42 11.78
C VAL A 28 9.64 -16.66 12.94
N PHE A 29 8.39 -17.03 12.65
CA PHE A 29 7.41 -17.38 13.68
C PHE A 29 7.78 -18.67 14.42
N THR A 30 8.24 -19.68 13.68
CA THR A 30 8.59 -20.99 14.23
C THR A 30 9.82 -20.90 15.13
N ASP A 31 10.85 -20.15 14.72
CA ASP A 31 12.04 -19.88 15.53
C ASP A 31 11.65 -19.13 16.82
N ALA A 32 10.76 -18.13 16.72
CA ALA A 32 10.26 -17.40 17.88
C ALA A 32 9.46 -18.30 18.84
N ALA A 33 8.67 -19.22 18.30
CA ALA A 33 7.96 -20.23 19.08
C ALA A 33 8.94 -21.19 19.78
N GLN A 34 10.04 -21.57 19.11
CA GLN A 34 11.10 -22.38 19.71
C GLN A 34 11.72 -21.67 20.92
N PHE A 35 12.06 -20.38 20.81
CA PHE A 35 12.56 -19.61 21.94
C PHE A 35 11.59 -19.62 23.13
N ILE A 36 10.28 -19.49 22.88
CA ILE A 36 9.26 -19.60 23.93
C ILE A 36 9.29 -20.97 24.60
N THR A 37 9.37 -22.07 23.82
CA THR A 37 9.42 -23.43 24.37
C THR A 37 10.70 -23.70 25.19
N GLU A 38 11.78 -22.97 24.93
CA GLU A 38 13.03 -22.99 25.70
C GLU A 38 13.01 -22.05 26.92
N GLY A 39 11.88 -21.40 27.22
CA GLY A 39 11.75 -20.42 28.31
C GLY A 39 12.42 -19.08 28.04
N LYS A 40 12.71 -18.77 26.77
CA LYS A 40 13.39 -17.54 26.33
C LYS A 40 12.41 -16.58 25.65
N SER A 41 12.86 -15.33 25.46
CA SER A 41 12.09 -14.31 24.75
C SER A 41 11.99 -14.63 23.24
N PRO A 42 10.79 -14.54 22.61
CA PRO A 42 10.64 -14.71 21.16
C PRO A 42 11.41 -13.64 20.37
N PHE A 43 11.70 -12.50 20.99
CA PHE A 43 12.45 -11.40 20.38
C PHE A 43 13.96 -11.65 20.31
N LEU A 44 14.46 -12.78 20.84
CA LEU A 44 15.82 -13.24 20.55
C LEU A 44 15.99 -13.64 19.09
N ARG A 45 14.90 -14.00 18.40
CA ARG A 45 14.92 -14.18 16.95
C ARG A 45 15.08 -12.81 16.27
N PRO A 46 16.17 -12.56 15.52
CA PRO A 46 16.30 -11.32 14.77
C PRO A 46 15.11 -11.15 13.82
N THR A 47 14.70 -9.92 13.57
CA THR A 47 13.56 -9.55 12.69
C THR A 47 12.19 -10.06 13.12
N TYR A 48 12.04 -10.65 14.32
CA TYR A 48 10.71 -10.89 14.88
C TYR A 48 10.07 -9.53 15.25
N ARG A 49 8.99 -9.18 14.56
CA ARG A 49 8.26 -7.90 14.70
C ARG A 49 6.76 -8.11 14.96
N TYR A 50 6.42 -9.28 15.47
CA TYR A 50 5.04 -9.74 15.63
C TYR A 50 4.66 -9.84 17.10
N THR A 51 3.37 -9.94 17.36
CA THR A 51 2.87 -10.10 18.73
C THR A 51 3.34 -11.42 19.32
N PRO A 52 3.81 -11.47 20.59
CA PRO A 52 4.19 -12.72 21.24
C PRO A 52 3.06 -13.74 21.29
N LEU A 53 1.80 -13.28 21.25
CA LEU A 53 0.62 -14.14 21.17
C LEU A 53 0.68 -15.11 19.97
N LEU A 54 1.20 -14.65 18.83
CA LEU A 54 1.36 -15.49 17.64
C LEU A 54 2.42 -16.58 17.86
N ALA A 55 3.56 -16.23 18.44
CA ALA A 55 4.60 -17.23 18.76
C ALA A 55 4.09 -18.25 19.79
N TRP A 56 3.32 -17.82 20.79
CA TRP A 56 2.67 -18.72 21.74
C TRP A 56 1.71 -19.70 21.07
N ILE A 57 0.83 -19.24 20.17
CA ILE A 57 -0.06 -20.11 19.37
C ILE A 57 0.75 -21.16 18.57
N LEU A 58 1.92 -20.75 18.07
CA LEU A 58 2.77 -21.58 17.22
C LEU A 58 3.77 -22.45 17.97
N THR A 59 3.76 -22.49 19.30
CA THR A 59 4.49 -23.51 20.10
C THR A 59 4.12 -24.94 19.68
N SER A 60 2.91 -25.14 19.17
CA SER A 60 2.47 -26.38 18.53
C SER A 60 3.34 -26.82 17.35
N ASN A 61 4.03 -25.89 16.68
CA ASN A 61 5.00 -26.23 15.62
C ASN A 61 6.18 -27.04 16.14
N ILE A 62 6.53 -26.86 17.41
CA ILE A 62 7.68 -27.50 18.05
C ILE A 62 7.25 -28.82 18.71
N TRP A 63 6.14 -28.80 19.46
CA TRP A 63 5.70 -29.98 20.21
C TRP A 63 5.04 -31.06 19.36
N ILE A 64 4.41 -30.70 18.23
CA ILE A 64 3.61 -31.63 17.43
C ILE A 64 4.21 -31.79 16.03
N SER A 65 4.22 -30.73 15.24
CA SER A 65 4.74 -30.75 13.86
C SER A 65 4.87 -29.34 13.32
N GLN A 66 5.92 -29.08 12.54
CA GLN A 66 6.10 -27.80 11.84
C GLN A 66 4.94 -27.43 10.90
N LEU A 67 4.02 -28.34 10.58
CA LEU A 67 2.84 -28.06 9.76
C LEU A 67 1.65 -27.50 10.56
N CYS A 68 1.66 -27.60 11.89
CA CYS A 68 0.52 -27.22 12.74
C CYS A 68 0.07 -25.77 12.52
N GLY A 69 1.00 -24.82 12.47
CA GLY A 69 0.72 -23.41 12.20
C GLY A 69 0.05 -23.19 10.85
N LYS A 70 0.53 -23.84 9.79
CA LYS A 70 -0.12 -23.80 8.46
C LYS A 70 -1.54 -24.33 8.49
N VAL A 71 -1.78 -25.42 9.23
CA VAL A 71 -3.14 -25.97 9.40
C VAL A 71 -4.04 -24.96 10.13
N ILE A 72 -3.56 -24.34 11.22
CA ILE A 72 -4.29 -23.29 11.93
C ILE A 72 -4.66 -22.15 10.98
N PHE A 73 -3.72 -21.63 10.20
CA PHE A 73 -3.98 -20.53 9.26
C PHE A 73 -4.94 -20.91 8.14
N ILE A 74 -4.86 -22.13 7.61
CA ILE A 74 -5.83 -22.66 6.65
C ILE A 74 -7.22 -22.76 7.27
N THR A 75 -7.34 -23.19 8.53
CA THR A 75 -8.63 -23.28 9.22
C THR A 75 -9.28 -21.90 9.36
N PHE A 76 -8.52 -20.88 9.77
CA PHE A 76 -9.03 -19.51 9.82
C PHE A 76 -9.39 -18.95 8.44
N ASP A 77 -8.65 -19.31 7.38
CA ASP A 77 -9.00 -18.95 5.99
C ASP A 77 -10.39 -19.49 5.59
N LEU A 78 -10.72 -20.73 5.99
CA LEU A 78 -12.05 -21.30 5.75
C LEU A 78 -13.14 -20.60 6.59
N PHE A 79 -12.83 -20.26 7.84
CA PHE A 79 -13.76 -19.53 8.69
C PHE A 79 -14.03 -18.11 8.20
N VAL A 80 -13.07 -17.45 7.54
CA VAL A 80 -13.32 -16.16 6.86
C VAL A 80 -14.42 -16.30 5.82
N GLY A 81 -14.35 -17.32 4.95
CA GLY A 81 -15.40 -17.59 3.96
C GLY A 81 -16.77 -17.87 4.60
N GLN A 82 -16.79 -18.61 5.70
CA GLN A 82 -18.01 -18.86 6.47
C GLN A 82 -18.60 -17.57 7.07
N LEU A 83 -17.77 -16.69 7.64
CA LEU A 83 -18.24 -15.42 8.20
C LEU A 83 -18.76 -14.47 7.14
N ILE A 84 -18.11 -14.40 5.97
CA ILE A 84 -18.60 -13.62 4.84
C ILE A 84 -20.04 -14.03 4.49
N TYR A 85 -20.29 -15.34 4.35
CA TYR A 85 -21.63 -15.87 4.11
C TYR A 85 -22.62 -15.44 5.22
N GLN A 86 -22.25 -15.63 6.49
CA GLN A 86 -23.15 -15.33 7.60
C GLN A 86 -23.44 -13.82 7.76
N ILE A 87 -22.45 -12.96 7.51
CA ILE A 87 -22.63 -11.50 7.56
C ILE A 87 -23.61 -11.08 6.46
N LEU A 88 -23.42 -11.56 5.22
CA LEU A 88 -24.31 -11.20 4.11
C LEU A 88 -25.74 -11.71 4.29
N ILE A 89 -25.94 -12.90 4.86
CA ILE A 89 -27.27 -13.40 5.23
C ILE A 89 -27.93 -12.45 6.25
N ARG A 90 -27.19 -11.98 7.25
CA ARG A 90 -27.70 -11.02 8.25
C ARG A 90 -27.99 -9.65 7.66
N LEU A 91 -27.24 -9.23 6.64
CA LEU A 91 -27.51 -7.99 5.88
C LEU A 91 -28.74 -8.13 4.94
N GLY A 92 -29.38 -9.31 4.88
CA GLY A 92 -30.62 -9.51 4.13
C GLY A 92 -30.42 -9.90 2.66
N HIS A 93 -29.20 -10.26 2.25
CA HIS A 93 -28.96 -10.69 0.87
C HIS A 93 -29.50 -12.09 0.59
N LYS A 94 -29.83 -12.34 -0.69
CA LYS A 94 -30.30 -13.66 -1.16
C LYS A 94 -29.20 -14.71 -0.94
N LYS A 95 -29.59 -15.92 -0.48
CA LYS A 95 -28.66 -17.04 -0.21
C LYS A 95 -27.64 -17.28 -1.33
N LYS A 96 -28.06 -17.25 -2.60
CA LYS A 96 -27.17 -17.42 -3.76
C LYS A 96 -26.06 -16.37 -3.80
N ILE A 97 -26.39 -15.10 -3.58
CA ILE A 97 -25.41 -14.00 -3.56
C ILE A 97 -24.42 -14.22 -2.42
N CYS A 98 -24.90 -14.57 -1.23
CA CYS A 98 -24.04 -14.87 -0.08
C CYS A 98 -23.07 -16.04 -0.37
N GLN A 99 -23.55 -17.10 -1.03
CA GLN A 99 -22.73 -18.24 -1.42
C GLN A 99 -21.64 -17.83 -2.42
N TYR A 100 -22.00 -17.11 -3.49
CA TYR A 100 -21.02 -16.64 -4.46
C TYR A 100 -20.00 -15.69 -3.84
N SER A 101 -20.40 -14.76 -2.98
CA SER A 101 -19.46 -13.90 -2.24
C SER A 101 -18.49 -14.69 -1.36
N ALA A 102 -18.96 -15.70 -0.63
CA ALA A 102 -18.07 -16.56 0.15
C ALA A 102 -17.09 -17.33 -0.76
N LEU A 103 -17.57 -17.79 -1.93
CA LEU A 103 -16.73 -18.44 -2.93
C LEU A 103 -15.69 -17.50 -3.56
N ILE A 104 -15.96 -16.20 -3.68
CA ILE A 104 -14.96 -15.22 -4.13
C ILE A 104 -13.73 -15.23 -3.21
N TRP A 105 -13.93 -15.32 -1.89
CA TRP A 105 -12.80 -15.48 -0.94
C TRP A 105 -12.19 -16.89 -1.03
N LEU A 106 -13.03 -17.92 -0.94
CA LEU A 106 -12.56 -19.30 -0.85
C LEU A 106 -11.87 -19.78 -2.14
N LEU A 107 -12.24 -19.28 -3.31
CA LEU A 107 -11.62 -19.64 -4.58
C LEU A 107 -10.52 -18.65 -5.00
N ASN A 108 -10.25 -17.61 -4.20
CA ASN A 108 -9.16 -16.69 -4.47
C ASN A 108 -7.81 -17.39 -4.31
N PRO A 109 -7.01 -17.55 -5.39
CA PRO A 109 -5.72 -18.24 -5.31
C PRO A 109 -4.73 -17.51 -4.39
N LEU A 110 -4.82 -16.18 -4.24
CA LEU A 110 -3.95 -15.42 -3.33
C LEU A 110 -4.23 -15.79 -1.87
N CYS A 111 -5.50 -15.88 -1.46
CA CYS A 111 -5.87 -16.21 -0.08
C CYS A 111 -5.53 -17.65 0.27
N ALA A 112 -5.84 -18.58 -0.64
CA ALA A 112 -5.50 -19.99 -0.49
C ALA A 112 -3.98 -20.23 -0.44
N THR A 113 -3.21 -19.52 -1.26
CA THR A 113 -1.75 -19.63 -1.27
C THR A 113 -1.16 -19.03 0.01
N VAL A 114 -1.51 -17.79 0.38
CA VAL A 114 -0.90 -17.12 1.53
C VAL A 114 -1.11 -17.87 2.85
N SER A 115 -2.31 -18.40 3.08
CA SER A 115 -2.58 -19.24 4.27
C SER A 115 -1.78 -20.55 4.26
N SER A 116 -1.72 -21.25 3.12
CA SER A 116 -0.97 -22.51 2.99
C SER A 116 0.55 -22.33 3.00
N ARG A 117 1.07 -21.16 2.60
CA ARG A 117 2.49 -20.79 2.74
C ARG A 117 2.92 -20.61 4.20
N GLY A 118 1.98 -20.41 5.13
CA GLY A 118 2.27 -20.22 6.55
C GLY A 118 2.17 -18.77 7.03
N ASN A 119 1.39 -17.92 6.36
CA ASN A 119 1.19 -16.55 6.81
C ASN A 119 -0.08 -16.42 7.68
N ALA A 120 -0.01 -15.63 8.75
CA ALA A 120 -1.09 -15.47 9.73
C ALA A 120 -2.20 -14.47 9.32
N GLU A 121 -2.19 -13.92 8.10
CA GLU A 121 -3.19 -12.93 7.65
C GLU A 121 -4.64 -13.41 7.79
N SER A 122 -4.91 -14.71 7.58
CA SER A 122 -6.26 -15.26 7.69
C SER A 122 -6.82 -15.17 9.12
N VAL A 123 -5.97 -15.27 10.13
CA VAL A 123 -6.34 -15.10 11.54
C VAL A 123 -6.80 -13.66 11.78
N VAL A 124 -6.05 -12.68 11.27
CA VAL A 124 -6.38 -11.26 11.43
C VAL A 124 -7.66 -10.91 10.66
N ALA A 125 -7.80 -11.40 9.42
CA ALA A 125 -9.01 -11.23 8.62
C ALA A 125 -10.25 -11.79 9.35
N TRP A 126 -10.12 -12.97 9.97
CA TRP A 126 -11.19 -13.55 10.77
C TRP A 126 -11.53 -12.70 11.99
N LEU A 127 -10.54 -12.21 12.75
CA LEU A 127 -10.76 -11.34 13.91
C LEU A 127 -11.49 -10.04 13.52
N VAL A 128 -11.11 -9.43 12.39
CA VAL A 128 -11.77 -8.24 11.85
C VAL A 128 -13.22 -8.55 11.47
N LEU A 129 -13.48 -9.63 10.73
CA LEU A 129 -14.84 -10.01 10.33
C LEU A 129 -15.72 -10.42 11.52
N MET A 130 -15.15 -11.09 12.54
CA MET A 130 -15.84 -11.38 13.79
C MET A 130 -16.24 -10.10 14.51
N THR A 131 -15.32 -9.13 14.60
CA THR A 131 -15.60 -7.80 15.17
C THR A 131 -16.78 -7.15 14.46
N LEU A 132 -16.76 -7.12 13.12
CA LEU A 132 -17.82 -6.57 12.29
C LEU A 132 -19.15 -7.31 12.50
N SER A 133 -19.12 -8.65 12.49
CA SER A 133 -20.32 -9.47 12.66
C SER A 133 -21.01 -9.23 14.01
N LEU A 134 -20.23 -9.11 15.09
CA LEU A 134 -20.73 -8.83 16.43
C LEU A 134 -21.18 -7.38 16.58
N LEU A 135 -20.51 -6.44 15.92
CA LEU A 135 -20.88 -5.02 15.89
C LEU A 135 -22.26 -4.84 15.23
N LEU A 136 -22.49 -5.50 14.09
CA LEU A 136 -23.78 -5.48 13.39
C LEU A 136 -24.91 -6.11 14.22
N GLN A 137 -24.59 -7.02 15.14
CA GLN A 137 -25.54 -7.59 16.10
C GLN A 137 -25.74 -6.73 17.36
N ARG A 138 -25.10 -5.55 17.45
CA ARG A 138 -25.05 -4.71 18.66
C ARG A 138 -24.53 -5.44 19.91
N LYS A 139 -23.75 -6.52 19.74
CA LYS A 139 -23.03 -7.21 20.83
C LYS A 139 -21.74 -6.45 21.13
N THR A 140 -21.88 -5.25 21.68
CA THR A 140 -20.81 -4.25 21.83
C THR A 140 -19.60 -4.76 22.61
N ALA A 141 -19.80 -5.36 23.78
CA ALA A 141 -18.71 -5.91 24.60
C ALA A 141 -17.96 -7.03 23.88
N ALA A 142 -18.67 -7.98 23.25
CA ALA A 142 -18.04 -9.07 22.50
C ALA A 142 -17.27 -8.54 21.28
N SER A 143 -17.85 -7.58 20.54
CA SER A 143 -17.18 -6.91 19.43
C SER A 143 -15.88 -6.22 19.89
N ALA A 144 -15.90 -5.53 21.04
CA ALA A 144 -14.73 -4.88 21.63
C ALA A 144 -13.59 -5.86 21.97
N ILE A 145 -13.90 -7.07 22.45
CA ILE A 145 -12.89 -8.10 22.74
C ILE A 145 -12.18 -8.54 21.44
N PHE A 146 -12.95 -8.89 20.40
CA PHE A 146 -12.37 -9.30 19.12
C PHE A 146 -11.63 -8.16 18.42
N TYR A 147 -12.10 -6.92 18.58
CA TYR A 147 -11.43 -5.73 18.07
C TYR A 147 -10.06 -5.53 18.72
N ALA A 148 -10.02 -5.59 20.05
CA ALA A 148 -8.77 -5.52 20.83
C ALA A 148 -7.79 -6.61 20.41
N LEU A 149 -8.26 -7.87 20.29
CA LEU A 149 -7.44 -8.97 19.80
C LEU A 149 -6.90 -8.71 18.39
N SER A 150 -7.71 -8.15 17.49
CA SER A 150 -7.29 -7.82 16.13
C SER A 150 -6.17 -6.77 16.10
N ILE A 151 -6.28 -5.71 16.91
CA ILE A 151 -5.24 -4.66 17.06
C ILE A 151 -3.96 -5.25 17.66
N HIS A 152 -4.10 -6.09 18.68
CA HIS A 152 -2.96 -6.72 19.33
C HIS A 152 -2.23 -7.68 18.40
N PHE A 153 -2.94 -8.32 17.46
CA PHE A 153 -2.35 -9.17 16.42
C PHE A 153 -1.62 -8.36 15.35
N LYS A 154 -2.24 -7.29 14.87
CA LYS A 154 -1.65 -6.32 13.95
C LYS A 154 -2.25 -4.95 14.21
N ILE A 155 -1.46 -3.89 14.08
CA ILE A 155 -1.91 -2.54 14.45
C ILE A 155 -2.96 -1.94 13.48
N TYR A 156 -3.03 -2.38 12.22
CA TYR A 156 -3.87 -1.73 11.19
C TYR A 156 -5.37 -1.65 11.51
N PRO A 157 -6.03 -2.60 12.21
CA PRO A 157 -7.44 -2.49 12.58
C PRO A 157 -7.75 -1.26 13.42
N VAL A 158 -6.74 -0.58 14.01
CA VAL A 158 -6.92 0.72 14.65
C VAL A 158 -7.62 1.74 13.74
N THR A 159 -7.53 1.60 12.41
CA THR A 159 -8.25 2.43 11.45
C THR A 159 -9.77 2.36 11.59
N PHE A 160 -10.31 1.32 12.23
CA PHE A 160 -11.74 1.16 12.48
C PHE A 160 -12.23 1.86 13.74
N ALA A 161 -11.35 2.39 14.60
CA ALA A 161 -11.73 2.99 15.87
C ALA A 161 -12.79 4.09 15.70
N LEU A 162 -12.53 5.04 14.80
CA LEU A 162 -13.46 6.12 14.51
C LEU A 162 -14.74 5.64 13.80
N PRO A 163 -14.68 4.83 12.72
CA PRO A 163 -15.88 4.21 12.13
C PRO A 163 -16.79 3.51 13.16
N ILE A 164 -16.20 2.72 14.07
CA ILE A 164 -16.95 2.02 15.12
C ILE A 164 -17.57 3.00 16.11
N TYR A 165 -16.80 3.99 16.57
CA TYR A 165 -17.30 5.01 17.50
C TYR A 165 -18.50 5.78 16.93
N LEU A 166 -18.42 6.15 15.66
CA LEU A 166 -19.50 6.84 14.95
C LEU A 166 -20.72 5.92 14.77
N TYR A 167 -20.53 4.67 14.36
CA TYR A 167 -21.60 3.67 14.19
C TYR A 167 -22.37 3.39 15.50
N LEU A 168 -21.65 3.18 16.61
CA LEU A 168 -22.26 3.00 17.94
C LEU A 168 -22.99 4.25 18.46
N GLY A 169 -22.74 5.41 17.84
CA GLY A 169 -23.49 6.64 18.10
C GLY A 169 -24.94 6.61 17.64
N MET A 170 -25.24 5.77 16.66
CA MET A 170 -26.58 5.73 16.09
C MET A 170 -27.55 5.04 17.04
N PRO A 171 -28.78 5.56 17.19
CA PRO A 171 -29.83 4.94 17.99
C PRO A 171 -30.00 3.46 17.62
N SER A 172 -30.12 2.62 18.63
CA SER A 172 -30.49 1.22 18.48
C SER A 172 -32.00 1.16 18.29
N GLU A 173 -32.47 1.30 17.05
CA GLU A 173 -33.89 1.08 16.71
C GLU A 173 -34.29 -0.36 17.13
N PRO A 174 -35.23 -0.54 18.07
CA PRO A 174 -35.66 -1.86 18.49
C PRO A 174 -36.43 -2.54 17.36
N GLY A 175 -35.78 -3.47 16.64
CA GLY A 175 -36.43 -4.35 15.64
C GLY A 175 -35.81 -4.39 14.24
N THR A 176 -34.82 -3.56 13.93
CA THR A 176 -34.39 -3.36 12.54
C THR A 176 -33.10 -4.12 12.21
N LEU A 177 -33.14 -5.45 12.32
CA LEU A 177 -32.24 -6.34 11.56
C LEU A 177 -32.84 -6.65 10.16
N LEU A 178 -33.97 -6.02 9.83
CA LEU A 178 -34.61 -6.04 8.54
C LEU A 178 -34.79 -4.60 8.07
N LEU A 179 -34.02 -4.23 7.04
CA LEU A 179 -34.32 -3.13 6.13
C LEU A 179 -34.60 -1.79 6.81
N HIS A 180 -33.61 -0.88 6.77
CA HIS A 180 -33.92 0.55 6.69
C HIS A 180 -34.69 0.80 5.38
N LYS A 181 -35.99 0.52 5.40
CA LYS A 181 -36.98 1.14 4.53
C LYS A 181 -37.55 2.25 5.38
N GLU A 182 -36.87 3.39 5.41
CA GLU A 182 -37.41 4.56 6.10
C GLU A 182 -38.67 5.03 5.37
N ASP A 183 -39.78 5.02 6.11
CA ASP A 183 -41.02 5.59 5.68
C ASP A 183 -40.86 7.09 5.38
N SER A 184 -41.48 7.49 4.28
CA SER A 184 -41.30 8.75 3.57
C SER A 184 -41.97 9.96 4.26
N SER A 185 -42.10 9.94 5.59
CA SER A 185 -42.91 10.91 6.34
C SER A 185 -42.11 11.96 7.12
N SER A 186 -40.82 11.76 7.40
CA SER A 186 -40.01 12.73 8.17
C SER A 186 -39.19 13.72 7.32
N ALA A 187 -39.22 13.59 5.98
CA ALA A 187 -38.44 14.43 5.06
C ALA A 187 -39.11 15.78 4.69
N LYS A 188 -40.28 16.11 5.25
CA LYS A 188 -41.03 17.35 4.91
C LYS A 188 -40.81 18.55 5.85
N LYS A 189 -39.99 18.44 6.89
CA LYS A 189 -39.66 19.59 7.78
C LYS A 189 -38.15 19.88 7.81
N PHE A 190 -37.59 20.27 6.66
CA PHE A 190 -36.23 20.83 6.64
C PHE A 190 -36.12 21.96 5.63
N ASN A 191 -36.77 23.09 5.91
CA ASN A 191 -36.48 24.36 5.25
C ASN A 191 -36.90 25.54 6.12
N LYS A 192 -35.96 26.08 6.92
CA LYS A 192 -35.76 27.54 7.14
C LYS A 192 -34.55 27.79 8.04
N GLY A 193 -33.62 28.63 7.57
CA GLY A 193 -32.59 29.32 8.36
C GLY A 193 -31.55 28.44 9.07
N ARG A 194 -30.50 27.98 8.37
CA ARG A 194 -29.37 27.27 9.00
C ARG A 194 -28.44 28.24 9.71
N ASN A 195 -28.27 28.04 11.01
CA ASN A 195 -27.36 28.78 11.86
C ASN A 195 -26.15 27.88 12.17
N ILE A 196 -24.96 28.20 11.68
CA ILE A 196 -23.75 27.35 11.73
C ILE A 196 -23.41 26.88 13.16
N LYS A 197 -23.67 27.72 14.18
CA LYS A 197 -23.45 27.37 15.59
C LYS A 197 -24.35 26.23 16.09
N VAL A 198 -25.56 26.10 15.55
CA VAL A 198 -26.51 25.04 15.92
C VAL A 198 -26.08 23.70 15.30
N ASP A 199 -25.46 23.70 14.12
CA ASP A 199 -24.95 22.48 13.49
C ASP A 199 -23.67 21.97 14.17
N VAL A 200 -22.77 22.86 14.61
CA VAL A 200 -21.59 22.48 15.41
C VAL A 200 -22.01 21.95 16.78
N LEU A 201 -22.94 22.62 17.47
CA LEU A 201 -23.43 22.14 18.76
C LEU A 201 -24.14 20.78 18.65
N LYS A 202 -24.92 20.55 17.58
CA LYS A 202 -25.54 19.24 17.29
C LYS A 202 -24.52 18.16 16.93
N LEU A 203 -23.45 18.50 16.21
CA LEU A 203 -22.36 17.57 15.92
C LEU A 203 -21.62 17.19 17.22
N VAL A 204 -21.33 18.17 18.07
CA VAL A 204 -20.67 17.95 19.37
C VAL A 204 -21.53 17.09 20.29
N THR A 205 -22.84 17.36 20.39
CA THR A 205 -23.74 16.52 21.20
C THR A 205 -23.87 15.11 20.64
N HIS A 206 -23.84 14.92 19.32
CA HIS A 206 -23.83 13.60 18.69
C HIS A 206 -22.52 12.83 18.87
N LEU A 207 -21.41 13.53 19.19
CA LEU A 207 -20.12 12.92 19.50
C LEU A 207 -19.93 12.60 20.98
N LEU A 208 -20.84 13.03 21.87
CA LEU A 208 -20.76 12.71 23.29
C LEU A 208 -20.83 11.19 23.54
N PRO A 209 -20.11 10.66 24.54
CA PRO A 209 -20.12 9.23 24.84
C PRO A 209 -21.53 8.77 25.22
N ASN A 210 -22.01 7.72 24.55
CA ASN A 210 -23.21 6.99 24.98
C ASN A 210 -22.80 5.69 25.68
N LYS A 211 -23.77 4.98 26.27
CA LYS A 211 -23.50 3.73 26.99
C LYS A 211 -22.77 2.69 26.12
N GLU A 212 -23.17 2.52 24.86
CA GLU A 212 -22.55 1.56 23.93
C GLU A 212 -21.09 1.91 23.62
N ARG A 213 -20.81 3.20 23.36
CA ARG A 213 -19.46 3.73 23.14
C ARG A 213 -18.59 3.54 24.38
N LEU A 214 -19.12 3.86 25.57
CA LEU A 214 -18.39 3.68 26.83
C LEU A 214 -18.06 2.21 27.09
N ILE A 215 -19.02 1.29 26.91
CA ILE A 215 -18.77 -0.15 27.02
C ILE A 215 -17.71 -0.59 26.03
N PHE A 216 -17.85 -0.20 24.76
CA PHE A 216 -16.89 -0.60 23.73
C PHE A 216 -15.48 -0.10 24.03
N MET A 217 -15.32 1.18 24.40
CA MET A 217 -14.03 1.79 24.72
C MET A 217 -13.42 1.17 25.97
N THR A 218 -14.19 1.01 27.04
CA THR A 218 -13.68 0.43 28.30
C THR A 218 -13.25 -1.02 28.12
N VAL A 219 -14.06 -1.85 27.46
CA VAL A 219 -13.71 -3.25 27.19
C VAL A 219 -12.51 -3.36 26.25
N THR A 220 -12.46 -2.57 25.17
CA THR A 220 -11.32 -2.57 24.24
C THR A 220 -10.02 -2.18 24.97
N SER A 221 -10.05 -1.10 25.74
CA SER A 221 -8.90 -0.61 26.51
C SER A 221 -8.48 -1.60 27.59
N ALA A 222 -9.43 -2.26 28.27
CA ALA A 222 -9.13 -3.27 29.27
C ALA A 222 -8.42 -4.48 28.62
N VAL A 223 -8.96 -5.05 27.54
CA VAL A 223 -8.36 -6.22 26.87
C VAL A 223 -6.98 -5.88 26.29
N LEU A 224 -6.85 -4.75 25.57
CA LEU A 224 -5.56 -4.31 25.03
C LEU A 224 -4.55 -4.01 26.14
N GLY A 225 -4.99 -3.31 27.19
CA GLY A 225 -4.17 -2.95 28.35
C GLY A 225 -3.67 -4.19 29.06
N THR A 226 -4.55 -5.15 29.38
CA THR A 226 -4.18 -6.40 30.04
C THR A 226 -3.21 -7.23 29.19
N LEU A 227 -3.47 -7.43 27.90
CA LEU A 227 -2.56 -8.19 27.02
C LEU A 227 -1.19 -7.51 26.90
N THR A 228 -1.18 -6.19 26.72
CA THR A 228 0.05 -5.41 26.62
C THR A 228 0.83 -5.47 27.93
N LEU A 229 0.16 -5.36 29.09
CA LEU A 229 0.79 -5.47 30.41
C LEU A 229 1.37 -6.87 30.66
N ILE A 230 0.65 -7.93 30.28
CA ILE A 230 1.15 -9.32 30.40
C ILE A 230 2.43 -9.48 29.59
N PHE A 231 2.43 -9.10 28.30
CA PHE A 231 3.61 -9.29 27.46
C PHE A 231 4.75 -8.31 27.77
N TYR A 232 4.44 -7.12 28.27
CA TYR A 232 5.46 -6.21 28.80
C TYR A 232 6.09 -6.76 30.08
N TRP A 233 5.31 -7.37 30.97
CA TRP A 233 5.85 -8.05 32.14
C TRP A 233 6.75 -9.23 31.76
N MET A 234 6.41 -9.98 30.71
CA MET A 234 7.21 -11.13 30.24
C MET A 234 8.48 -10.73 29.48
N TYR A 235 8.43 -9.71 28.62
CA TYR A 235 9.47 -9.43 27.62
C TYR A 235 10.00 -7.99 27.65
N GLY A 236 9.48 -7.15 28.54
CA GLY A 236 9.93 -5.78 28.75
C GLY A 236 9.78 -4.86 27.53
N TRP A 237 10.69 -3.87 27.46
CA TRP A 237 10.69 -2.85 26.40
C TRP A 237 10.83 -3.42 24.99
N GLN A 238 11.53 -4.54 24.84
CA GLN A 238 11.77 -5.17 23.55
C GLN A 238 10.44 -5.55 22.87
N PHE A 239 9.44 -6.01 23.63
CA PHE A 239 8.11 -6.29 23.10
C PHE A 239 7.44 -5.05 22.50
N LEU A 240 7.37 -3.95 23.27
CA LEU A 240 6.71 -2.72 22.84
C LEU A 240 7.42 -2.13 21.62
N PHE A 241 8.75 -2.12 21.65
CA PHE A 241 9.55 -1.59 20.57
C PHE A 241 9.33 -2.40 19.29
N GLU A 242 9.56 -3.71 19.33
CA GLU A 242 9.58 -4.53 18.13
C GLU A 242 8.19 -4.79 17.54
N THR A 243 7.14 -4.86 18.37
CA THR A 243 5.78 -5.12 17.90
C THR A 243 5.07 -3.84 17.42
N TYR A 244 5.29 -2.70 18.08
CA TYR A 244 4.49 -1.49 17.84
C TYR A 244 5.32 -0.27 17.41
N LEU A 245 6.37 0.08 18.15
CA LEU A 245 7.07 1.36 17.93
C LEU A 245 8.05 1.33 16.75
N TYR A 246 8.58 0.16 16.40
CA TYR A 246 9.54 -0.03 15.32
C TYR A 246 9.00 0.50 13.99
N HIS A 247 7.70 0.36 13.72
CA HIS A 247 7.07 0.83 12.48
C HIS A 247 7.04 2.37 12.34
N ILE A 248 7.05 3.09 13.47
CA ILE A 248 7.10 4.55 13.51
C ILE A 248 8.52 5.03 13.21
N VAL A 249 9.51 4.40 13.85
CA VAL A 249 10.93 4.79 13.78
C VAL A 249 11.63 4.24 12.52
N ARG A 250 11.06 3.23 11.85
CA ARG A 250 11.62 2.71 10.60
C ARG A 250 11.64 3.79 9.51
N GLY A 251 12.86 4.18 9.13
CA GLY A 251 13.16 5.13 8.05
C GLY A 251 13.77 4.49 6.81
N ASP A 252 14.41 3.33 6.92
CA ASP A 252 14.90 2.57 5.77
C ASP A 252 13.75 1.78 5.13
N ILE A 253 13.37 2.26 3.94
CA ILE A 253 12.30 1.72 3.14
C ILE A 253 12.92 1.32 1.80
N ARG A 254 13.12 0.01 1.63
CA ARG A 254 13.42 -0.59 0.34
C ARG A 254 12.28 -0.34 -0.65
N HIS A 255 12.59 -0.59 -1.92
CA HIS A 255 11.61 -0.52 -3.01
C HIS A 255 10.35 -1.32 -2.66
N ASN A 256 9.19 -0.69 -2.85
CA ASN A 256 7.87 -1.29 -2.60
C ASN A 256 6.81 -0.60 -3.47
N PHE A 257 5.54 -1.00 -3.38
CA PHE A 257 4.49 -0.44 -4.25
C PHE A 257 4.15 1.03 -3.96
N SER A 258 4.56 1.57 -2.80
CA SER A 258 4.27 2.95 -2.41
C SER A 258 5.20 3.93 -3.11
N PRO A 259 4.70 4.98 -3.78
CA PRO A 259 5.55 5.99 -4.40
C PRO A 259 6.44 6.75 -3.39
N TYR A 260 6.13 6.69 -2.10
CA TYR A 260 6.96 7.28 -1.05
C TYR A 260 8.30 6.58 -0.85
N PHE A 261 8.45 5.32 -1.30
CA PHE A 261 9.70 4.57 -1.10
C PHE A 261 10.90 5.33 -1.67
N TYR A 262 10.76 5.94 -2.85
CA TYR A 262 11.88 6.56 -3.57
C TYR A 262 12.37 7.82 -2.87
N LEU A 263 11.45 8.67 -2.41
CA LEU A 263 11.77 9.84 -1.59
C LEU A 263 12.49 9.43 -0.31
N LEU A 264 11.94 8.45 0.41
CA LEU A 264 12.48 8.02 1.70
C LEU A 264 13.82 7.30 1.54
N TYR A 265 14.01 6.56 0.46
CA TYR A 265 15.27 5.94 0.07
C TYR A 265 16.35 7.01 -0.17
N LEU A 266 16.10 8.00 -1.02
CA LEU A 266 17.07 9.08 -1.30
C LEU A 266 17.44 9.86 -0.03
N MET A 267 16.48 10.12 0.85
CA MET A 267 16.71 10.84 2.09
C MET A 267 17.37 10.00 3.18
N SER A 268 17.25 8.68 3.12
CA SER A 268 17.94 7.77 4.04
C SER A 268 19.46 7.76 3.86
N ALA A 269 19.95 8.18 2.68
CA ALA A 269 21.38 8.29 2.39
C ALA A 269 22.05 9.52 3.04
N ASN A 270 21.27 10.46 3.59
CA ASN A 270 21.82 11.62 4.30
C ASN A 270 22.33 11.20 5.69
N GLU A 271 23.42 11.82 6.17
CA GLU A 271 24.07 11.48 7.45
C GLU A 271 23.11 11.60 8.66
N ASN A 272 22.16 12.53 8.59
CA ASN A 272 21.15 12.76 9.62
C ASN A 272 19.92 11.84 9.51
N GLY A 273 19.88 10.98 8.48
CA GLY A 273 18.75 10.13 8.13
C GLY A 273 17.49 10.94 7.77
N VAL A 274 16.36 10.24 7.65
CA VAL A 274 15.06 10.87 7.33
C VAL A 274 14.52 11.62 8.57
N PRO A 275 14.26 12.95 8.51
CA PRO A 275 13.70 13.70 9.64
C PRO A 275 12.32 13.19 10.09
N LEU A 276 12.05 13.21 11.40
CA LEU A 276 10.76 12.77 11.94
C LEU A 276 9.57 13.54 11.35
N CYS A 277 9.72 14.86 11.17
CA CYS A 277 8.69 15.71 10.57
C CYS A 277 8.22 15.19 9.21
N LEU A 278 9.15 14.82 8.32
CA LEU A 278 8.81 14.30 7.01
C LEU A 278 8.09 12.94 7.11
N ARG A 279 8.54 12.06 8.02
CA ARG A 279 7.89 10.75 8.25
C ARG A 279 6.43 10.91 8.68
N LEU A 280 6.14 11.92 9.50
CA LEU A 280 4.79 12.27 9.94
C LEU A 280 3.98 12.97 8.83
N LEU A 281 4.63 13.82 8.03
CA LEU A 281 3.98 14.52 6.93
C LEU A 281 3.46 13.55 5.85
N VAL A 282 4.22 12.51 5.54
CA VAL A 282 3.81 11.44 4.60
C VAL A 282 2.57 10.69 5.10
N PHE A 283 2.32 10.66 6.41
CA PHE A 283 1.12 10.04 7.00
C PHE A 283 -0.13 10.95 6.94
N LEU A 284 0.04 12.26 6.75
CA LEU A 284 -1.06 13.22 6.83
C LEU A 284 -2.16 13.01 5.76
N PRO A 285 -1.85 12.79 4.47
CA PRO A 285 -2.86 12.49 3.45
C PRO A 285 -3.73 11.29 3.82
N GLN A 286 -3.07 10.22 4.28
CA GLN A 286 -3.71 8.99 4.71
C GLN A 286 -4.66 9.25 5.91
N ALA A 287 -4.19 9.99 6.93
CA ALA A 287 -4.99 10.32 8.11
C ALA A 287 -6.24 11.17 7.77
N ILE A 288 -6.08 12.18 6.91
CA ILE A 288 -7.19 13.04 6.47
C ILE A 288 -8.23 12.21 5.70
N LEU A 289 -7.80 11.36 4.78
CA LEU A 289 -8.72 10.51 4.02
C LEU A 289 -9.47 9.53 4.93
N LEU A 290 -8.80 8.91 5.91
CA LEU A 290 -9.44 8.02 6.88
C LEU A 290 -10.52 8.76 7.70
N LEU A 291 -10.22 9.99 8.15
CA LEU A 291 -11.15 10.84 8.88
C LEU A 291 -12.41 11.12 8.03
N VAL A 292 -12.21 11.59 6.79
CA VAL A 292 -13.30 11.95 5.87
C VAL A 292 -14.17 10.73 5.55
N LEU A 293 -13.57 9.57 5.29
CA LEU A 293 -14.30 8.34 4.99
C LEU A 293 -15.11 7.85 6.19
N ALA A 294 -14.55 7.90 7.40
CA ALA A 294 -15.25 7.49 8.61
C ALA A 294 -16.51 8.32 8.83
N PHE A 295 -16.41 9.66 8.78
CA PHE A 295 -17.58 10.54 8.95
C PHE A 295 -18.63 10.38 7.85
N LYS A 296 -18.23 10.00 6.65
CA LYS A 296 -19.15 9.87 5.52
C LYS A 296 -19.84 8.52 5.45
N PHE A 297 -19.13 7.43 5.74
CA PHE A 297 -19.60 6.07 5.47
C PHE A 297 -19.90 5.25 6.73
N TYR A 298 -19.76 5.79 7.95
CA TYR A 298 -19.99 5.02 9.18
C TYR A 298 -21.35 4.31 9.26
N HIS A 299 -22.40 4.86 8.64
CA HIS A 299 -23.73 4.23 8.54
C HIS A 299 -23.72 2.87 7.82
N ARG A 300 -22.67 2.60 7.01
CA ARG A 300 -22.49 1.37 6.25
C ARG A 300 -21.15 0.72 6.62
N PRO A 301 -21.09 -0.04 7.73
CA PRO A 301 -19.85 -0.58 8.25
C PRO A 301 -19.01 -1.39 7.24
N PRO A 302 -19.57 -2.32 6.43
CA PRO A 302 -18.76 -3.09 5.48
C PRO A 302 -18.04 -2.22 4.45
N LEU A 303 -18.75 -1.26 3.84
CA LEU A 303 -18.17 -0.32 2.88
C LEU A 303 -17.16 0.61 3.55
N CYS A 304 -17.50 1.18 4.71
CA CYS A 304 -16.61 2.07 5.44
C CYS A 304 -15.30 1.38 5.80
N TRP A 305 -15.36 0.15 6.31
CA TRP A 305 -14.18 -0.60 6.70
C TRP A 305 -13.33 -1.00 5.50
N PHE A 306 -13.96 -1.44 4.40
CA PHE A 306 -13.26 -1.70 3.15
C PHE A 306 -12.49 -0.45 2.68
N LEU A 307 -13.17 0.70 2.59
CA LEU A 307 -12.57 1.95 2.14
C LEU A 307 -11.45 2.41 3.09
N SER A 308 -11.65 2.29 4.41
CA SER A 308 -10.64 2.63 5.41
C SER A 308 -9.36 1.82 5.23
N VAL A 309 -9.45 0.49 5.13
CA VAL A 309 -8.24 -0.35 4.94
C VAL A 309 -7.64 -0.16 3.57
N PHE A 310 -8.46 -0.04 2.53
CA PHE A 310 -7.96 0.13 1.16
C PHE A 310 -7.15 1.43 1.04
N ILE A 311 -7.67 2.54 1.56
CA ILE A 311 -6.92 3.81 1.63
C ILE A 311 -5.71 3.70 2.56
N PHE A 312 -5.86 3.04 3.71
CA PHE A 312 -4.74 2.81 4.62
C PHE A 312 -3.58 2.11 3.91
N VAL A 313 -3.85 1.10 3.07
CA VAL A 313 -2.79 0.40 2.33
C VAL A 313 -2.27 1.25 1.17
N ALA A 314 -3.15 1.83 0.35
CA ALA A 314 -2.77 2.56 -0.86
C ALA A 314 -1.90 3.80 -0.57
N PHE A 315 -2.21 4.55 0.50
CA PHE A 315 -1.49 5.77 0.88
C PHE A 315 -0.43 5.55 1.96
N ASN A 316 -0.10 4.30 2.29
CA ASN A 316 0.96 4.02 3.26
C ASN A 316 2.35 4.30 2.68
N LYS A 317 3.31 4.66 3.54
CA LYS A 317 4.74 4.77 3.16
C LYS A 317 5.38 3.44 2.76
N VAL A 318 4.83 2.31 3.23
CA VAL A 318 5.21 0.96 2.83
C VAL A 318 3.97 0.23 2.34
N CYS A 319 4.00 -0.25 1.10
CA CYS A 319 2.93 -1.04 0.51
C CYS A 319 3.50 -2.34 -0.07
N THR A 320 3.06 -3.48 0.46
CA THR A 320 3.48 -4.83 0.04
C THR A 320 2.26 -5.69 -0.30
N SER A 321 2.47 -6.74 -1.08
CA SER A 321 1.38 -7.61 -1.54
C SER A 321 0.63 -8.33 -0.41
N GLN A 322 1.30 -8.60 0.72
CA GLN A 322 0.68 -9.19 1.91
C GLN A 322 -0.45 -8.33 2.47
N TYR A 323 -0.36 -6.99 2.36
CA TYR A 323 -1.38 -6.08 2.89
C TYR A 323 -2.69 -6.15 2.10
N PHE A 324 -2.67 -6.69 0.88
CA PHE A 324 -3.84 -6.76 0.03
C PHE A 324 -4.92 -7.69 0.60
N LEU A 325 -4.54 -8.69 1.39
CA LEU A 325 -5.49 -9.58 2.06
C LEU A 325 -6.41 -8.84 3.04
N TRP A 326 -5.95 -7.72 3.60
CA TRP A 326 -6.71 -6.97 4.62
C TRP A 326 -7.98 -6.35 4.06
N TYR A 327 -7.94 -5.80 2.84
CA TYR A 327 -9.14 -5.27 2.19
C TYR A 327 -9.82 -6.34 1.33
N LEU A 328 -9.09 -7.32 0.77
CA LEU A 328 -9.69 -8.43 0.02
C LEU A 328 -10.64 -9.27 0.89
N SER A 329 -10.43 -9.34 2.21
CA SER A 329 -11.37 -10.02 3.11
C SER A 329 -12.70 -9.27 3.28
N LEU A 330 -12.74 -7.97 2.94
CA LEU A 330 -13.92 -7.13 3.02
C LEU A 330 -14.61 -6.93 1.65
N VAL A 331 -13.88 -7.09 0.54
CA VAL A 331 -14.42 -6.95 -0.83
C VAL A 331 -15.70 -7.80 -1.05
N PRO A 332 -15.75 -9.10 -0.68
CA PRO A 332 -16.95 -9.92 -0.88
C PRO A 332 -18.19 -9.42 -0.15
N LEU A 333 -18.02 -8.64 0.93
CA LEU A 333 -19.13 -8.02 1.66
C LEU A 333 -19.70 -6.79 0.96
N VAL A 334 -18.89 -6.12 0.13
CA VAL A 334 -19.28 -4.85 -0.52
C VAL A 334 -19.82 -5.09 -1.93
N ILE A 335 -19.31 -6.09 -2.65
CA ILE A 335 -19.72 -6.42 -4.04
C ILE A 335 -21.25 -6.49 -4.22
N PRO A 336 -22.03 -7.16 -3.33
CA PRO A 336 -23.49 -7.26 -3.48
C PRO A 336 -24.24 -5.92 -3.54
N ASP A 337 -23.65 -4.86 -2.98
CA ASP A 337 -24.24 -3.52 -2.91
C ASP A 337 -23.78 -2.59 -4.03
N LEU A 338 -22.87 -3.03 -4.91
CA LEU A 338 -22.39 -2.26 -6.04
C LEU A 338 -23.33 -2.42 -7.23
N ASP A 339 -23.71 -1.30 -7.84
CA ASP A 339 -24.42 -1.27 -9.11
C ASP A 339 -23.42 -1.34 -10.27
N LEU A 340 -22.66 -2.44 -10.32
CA LEU A 340 -21.65 -2.71 -11.34
C LEU A 340 -21.98 -3.99 -12.10
N ARG A 341 -21.90 -3.91 -13.43
CA ARG A 341 -21.87 -5.11 -14.27
C ARG A 341 -20.59 -5.91 -13.98
N ILE A 342 -20.66 -7.23 -14.14
CA ILE A 342 -19.50 -8.14 -13.96
C ILE A 342 -18.31 -7.69 -14.81
N LEU A 343 -18.55 -7.19 -16.03
CA LEU A 343 -17.51 -6.63 -16.88
C LEU A 343 -16.80 -5.43 -16.23
N GLY A 344 -17.54 -4.53 -15.56
CA GLY A 344 -16.96 -3.41 -14.83
C GLY A 344 -16.08 -3.89 -13.67
N LEU A 345 -16.52 -4.89 -12.91
CA LEU A 345 -15.70 -5.51 -11.86
C LEU A 345 -14.45 -6.18 -12.43
N ALA A 346 -14.56 -6.86 -13.57
CA ALA A 346 -13.43 -7.48 -14.26
C ALA A 346 -12.41 -6.43 -14.76
N LYS A 347 -12.88 -5.31 -15.34
CA LYS A 347 -12.02 -4.17 -15.73
C LYS A 347 -11.24 -3.63 -14.51
N LEU A 348 -11.90 -3.46 -13.36
CA LEU A 348 -11.24 -3.01 -12.12
C LEU A 348 -10.20 -4.01 -11.60
N LEU A 349 -10.51 -5.31 -11.64
CA LEU A 349 -9.58 -6.36 -11.25
C LEU A 349 -8.36 -6.39 -12.18
N LEU A 350 -8.57 -6.30 -13.49
CA LEU A 350 -7.49 -6.26 -14.49
C LEU A 350 -6.62 -5.02 -14.33
N LEU A 351 -7.21 -3.86 -14.04
CA LEU A 351 -6.48 -2.63 -13.74
C LEU A 351 -5.58 -2.80 -12.51
N TRP A 352 -6.12 -3.40 -11.44
CA TRP A 352 -5.39 -3.64 -10.19
C TRP A 352 -4.28 -4.70 -10.33
N LEU A 353 -4.52 -5.77 -11.09
CA LEU A 353 -3.50 -6.78 -11.41
C LEU A 353 -2.44 -6.25 -12.39
N GLY A 354 -2.86 -5.46 -13.38
CA GLY A 354 -1.96 -4.84 -14.36
C GLY A 354 -0.97 -3.90 -13.71
N GLY A 355 -1.40 -3.09 -12.74
CA GLY A 355 -0.50 -2.24 -11.96
C GLY A 355 0.55 -3.03 -11.15
N GLN A 356 0.20 -4.21 -10.63
CA GLN A 356 1.15 -5.09 -9.96
C GLN A 356 2.14 -5.71 -10.95
N ALA A 357 1.65 -6.23 -12.07
CA ALA A 357 2.50 -6.82 -13.10
C ALA A 357 3.52 -5.81 -13.65
N ALA A 358 3.08 -4.58 -13.91
CA ALA A 358 3.94 -3.48 -14.35
C ALA A 358 5.07 -3.17 -13.34
N TRP A 359 4.79 -3.26 -12.04
CA TRP A 359 5.77 -3.03 -10.98
C TRP A 359 6.73 -4.22 -10.78
N LEU A 360 6.26 -5.46 -10.96
CA LEU A 360 7.04 -6.67 -10.68
C LEU A 360 8.25 -6.85 -11.60
N LEU A 361 8.12 -6.53 -12.90
CA LEU A 361 9.23 -6.66 -13.86
C LEU A 361 10.44 -5.79 -13.50
N PRO A 362 10.32 -4.45 -13.33
CA PRO A 362 11.46 -3.63 -12.95
C PRO A 362 11.99 -3.99 -11.55
N ALA A 363 11.13 -4.39 -10.61
CA ALA A 363 11.58 -4.86 -9.29
C ALA A 363 12.40 -6.16 -9.37
N TYR A 364 12.01 -7.10 -10.24
CA TYR A 364 12.78 -8.31 -10.49
C TYR A 364 14.16 -7.99 -11.08
N LEU A 365 14.21 -7.08 -12.07
CA LEU A 365 15.48 -6.65 -12.67
C LEU A 365 16.39 -5.96 -11.65
N LEU A 366 15.83 -5.22 -10.70
CA LEU A 366 16.60 -4.62 -9.61
C LEU A 366 17.17 -5.67 -8.67
N GLU A 367 16.31 -6.49 -8.06
CA GLU A 367 16.70 -7.35 -6.94
C GLU A 367 17.49 -8.58 -7.39
N PHE A 368 17.13 -9.17 -8.54
CA PHE A 368 17.73 -10.44 -8.98
C PHE A 368 18.78 -10.28 -10.08
N GLN A 369 18.66 -9.26 -10.91
CA GLN A 369 19.60 -9.03 -12.02
C GLN A 369 20.57 -7.86 -11.76
N GLY A 370 20.33 -7.05 -10.71
CA GLY A 370 21.19 -5.94 -10.33
C GLY A 370 21.12 -4.71 -11.25
N TYR A 371 20.11 -4.61 -12.12
CA TYR A 371 19.91 -3.43 -12.96
C TYR A 371 19.36 -2.27 -12.14
N ASN A 372 19.89 -1.06 -12.35
CA ASN A 372 19.35 0.15 -11.71
C ASN A 372 18.01 0.56 -12.34
N THR A 373 16.90 0.05 -11.80
CA THR A 373 15.53 0.32 -12.26
C THR A 373 14.68 1.12 -11.26
N PHE A 374 15.32 1.84 -10.33
CA PHE A 374 14.62 2.57 -9.25
C PHE A 374 13.55 3.54 -9.78
N LEU A 375 13.83 4.26 -10.88
CA LEU A 375 12.89 5.20 -11.49
C LEU A 375 11.66 4.48 -12.07
N GLN A 376 11.86 3.35 -12.74
CA GLN A 376 10.78 2.55 -13.34
C GLN A 376 9.88 1.95 -12.26
N ILE A 377 10.47 1.48 -11.14
CA ILE A 377 9.70 1.02 -9.98
C ILE A 377 8.87 2.17 -9.40
N TRP A 378 9.46 3.36 -9.30
CA TRP A 378 8.78 4.53 -8.79
C TRP A 378 7.61 4.99 -9.67
N ILE A 379 7.79 5.07 -10.99
CA ILE A 379 6.71 5.34 -11.96
C ILE A 379 5.61 4.29 -11.84
N SER A 380 5.98 3.00 -11.74
CA SER A 380 5.02 1.91 -11.55
C SER A 380 4.24 2.05 -10.24
N GLY A 381 4.88 2.54 -9.16
CA GLY A 381 4.21 2.86 -7.89
C GLY A 381 3.18 3.99 -8.02
N LEU A 382 3.47 5.04 -8.80
CA LEU A 382 2.50 6.10 -9.10
C LEU A 382 1.31 5.58 -9.92
N LEU A 383 1.58 4.75 -10.93
CA LEU A 383 0.53 4.10 -11.72
C LEU A 383 -0.35 3.20 -10.85
N PHE A 384 0.26 2.42 -9.95
CA PHE A 384 -0.47 1.57 -9.02
C PHE A 384 -1.30 2.38 -8.01
N LEU A 385 -0.77 3.49 -7.46
CA LEU A 385 -1.56 4.39 -6.62
C LEU A 385 -2.77 4.96 -7.38
N THR A 386 -2.57 5.36 -8.64
CA THR A 386 -3.64 5.88 -9.50
C THR A 386 -4.71 4.81 -9.77
N ALA A 387 -4.29 3.58 -10.07
CA ALA A 387 -5.20 2.43 -10.21
C ALA A 387 -6.02 2.18 -8.94
N ASN A 388 -5.39 2.22 -7.77
CA ASN A 388 -6.08 2.07 -6.48
C ASN A 388 -7.08 3.21 -6.22
N ALA A 389 -6.72 4.45 -6.56
CA ALA A 389 -7.64 5.59 -6.46
C ALA A 389 -8.86 5.45 -7.39
N LEU A 390 -8.66 4.95 -8.61
CA LEU A 390 -9.75 4.65 -9.56
C LEU A 390 -10.68 3.55 -9.04
N VAL A 391 -10.14 2.49 -8.43
CA VAL A 391 -10.93 1.44 -7.79
C VAL A 391 -11.81 2.03 -6.67
N VAL A 392 -11.22 2.82 -5.77
CA VAL A 392 -11.97 3.50 -4.69
C VAL A 392 -13.05 4.42 -5.25
N TYR A 393 -12.71 5.22 -6.26
CA TYR A 393 -13.65 6.12 -6.93
C TYR A 393 -14.87 5.34 -7.45
N ARG A 394 -14.63 4.26 -8.23
CA ARG A 394 -15.72 3.46 -8.80
C ARG A 394 -16.54 2.75 -7.73
N PHE A 395 -15.91 2.22 -6.67
CA PHE A 395 -16.64 1.65 -5.53
C PHE A 395 -17.55 2.69 -4.86
N ILE A 396 -17.09 3.94 -4.70
CA ILE A 396 -17.89 5.01 -4.09
C ILE A 396 -19.04 5.46 -5.01
N THR A 397 -18.81 5.61 -6.32
CA THR A 397 -19.81 6.15 -7.24
C THR A 397 -20.88 5.14 -7.63
N THR A 398 -20.53 3.86 -7.69
CA THR A 398 -21.44 2.78 -8.12
C THR A 398 -22.15 2.10 -6.95
N HIS A 399 -21.71 2.34 -5.72
CA HIS A 399 -22.45 1.86 -4.57
C HIS A 399 -23.84 2.50 -4.54
N ARG A 400 -24.88 1.67 -4.42
CA ARG A 400 -26.28 2.12 -4.57
C ARG A 400 -26.58 3.31 -3.66
N PRO A 401 -26.89 4.49 -4.23
CA PRO A 401 -27.28 5.63 -3.42
C PRO A 401 -28.69 5.38 -2.87
N GLU A 402 -28.80 5.14 -1.56
CA GLU A 402 -29.89 5.79 -0.81
C GLU A 402 -29.85 7.29 -1.15
N LYS A 403 -30.98 7.98 -1.16
CA LYS A 403 -31.19 9.39 -1.57
C LYS A 403 -30.28 10.42 -0.86
N GLN A 404 -28.96 10.31 -1.00
CA GLN A 404 -27.92 11.17 -0.47
C GLN A 404 -27.37 11.98 -1.65
N LYS A 405 -27.51 13.30 -1.53
CA LYS A 405 -27.24 14.29 -2.57
C LYS A 405 -25.84 14.10 -3.19
N ARG A 406 -25.78 14.06 -4.54
CA ARG A 406 -24.55 14.04 -5.39
C ARG A 406 -23.42 14.95 -4.90
N LEU A 407 -23.74 16.05 -4.20
CA LEU A 407 -22.81 17.07 -3.71
C LEU A 407 -21.72 16.53 -2.77
N HIS A 408 -22.00 15.50 -1.95
CA HIS A 408 -21.02 14.99 -0.97
C HIS A 408 -20.09 13.90 -1.52
N ILE A 409 -20.45 13.26 -2.64
CA ILE A 409 -19.55 12.35 -3.38
C ILE A 409 -18.40 13.13 -3.98
N SER A 410 -18.72 14.30 -4.56
CA SER A 410 -17.74 15.23 -5.12
C SER A 410 -16.57 15.51 -4.16
N LEU A 411 -16.82 15.86 -2.89
CA LEU A 411 -15.75 16.21 -1.95
C LEU A 411 -14.72 15.09 -1.74
N VAL A 412 -15.14 13.84 -1.55
CA VAL A 412 -14.20 12.72 -1.32
C VAL A 412 -13.38 12.44 -2.57
N VAL A 413 -14.01 12.51 -3.73
CA VAL A 413 -13.34 12.34 -5.01
C VAL A 413 -12.33 13.46 -5.26
N HIS A 414 -12.68 14.70 -4.94
CA HIS A 414 -11.76 15.84 -5.04
C HIS A 414 -10.59 15.71 -4.06
N VAL A 415 -10.82 15.27 -2.82
CA VAL A 415 -9.74 15.07 -1.84
C VAL A 415 -8.79 13.94 -2.27
N ILE A 416 -9.32 12.81 -2.76
CA ILE A 416 -8.49 11.72 -3.31
C ILE A 416 -7.71 12.21 -4.54
N GLY A 417 -8.38 12.87 -5.49
CA GLY A 417 -7.75 13.41 -6.68
C GLY A 417 -6.65 14.43 -6.36
N HIS A 418 -6.89 15.31 -5.39
CA HIS A 418 -5.91 16.29 -4.93
C HIS A 418 -4.70 15.62 -4.26
N PHE A 419 -4.88 14.57 -3.47
CA PHE A 419 -3.74 13.87 -2.86
C PHE A 419 -2.97 12.97 -3.83
N VAL A 420 -3.64 12.37 -4.81
CA VAL A 420 -2.96 11.68 -5.92
C VAL A 420 -2.15 12.70 -6.72
N ALA A 421 -2.75 13.83 -7.09
CA ALA A 421 -2.05 14.92 -7.77
C ALA A 421 -0.91 15.48 -6.91
N ALA A 422 -1.10 15.72 -5.61
CA ALA A 422 -0.06 16.20 -4.70
C ALA A 422 1.06 15.16 -4.48
N GLY A 423 0.73 13.87 -4.46
CA GLY A 423 1.72 12.79 -4.45
C GLY A 423 2.56 12.77 -5.73
N ILE A 424 1.96 13.11 -6.86
CA ILE A 424 2.65 13.32 -8.15
C ILE A 424 3.41 14.65 -8.19
N VAL A 425 2.94 15.69 -7.50
CA VAL A 425 3.54 17.04 -7.45
C VAL A 425 4.63 17.16 -6.37
N ASN A 426 4.71 16.26 -5.39
CA ASN A 426 5.76 16.24 -4.36
C ASN A 426 7.22 16.15 -4.90
N LEU A 427 7.42 16.05 -6.22
CA LEU A 427 8.74 16.28 -6.84
C LEU A 427 9.17 17.74 -6.91
N SER A 428 8.25 18.71 -6.84
CA SER A 428 8.64 20.14 -6.82
C SER A 428 9.12 20.62 -5.45
N ILE A 429 9.08 19.75 -4.42
CA ILE A 429 9.56 20.03 -3.05
C ILE A 429 10.88 19.28 -2.74
N LEU A 430 11.39 18.45 -3.67
CA LEU A 430 12.74 17.93 -3.53
C LEU A 430 13.71 19.13 -3.55
N PRO A 431 14.52 19.35 -2.51
CA PRO A 431 15.54 20.39 -2.57
C PRO A 431 16.41 20.13 -3.80
N PRO A 432 16.81 21.17 -4.55
CA PRO A 432 17.63 21.02 -5.77
C PRO A 432 18.91 20.20 -5.51
N GLU A 433 19.40 20.20 -4.27
CA GLU A 433 20.51 19.38 -3.79
C GLU A 433 20.22 17.87 -3.82
N ALA A 434 19.00 17.42 -3.48
CA ALA A 434 18.61 16.01 -3.54
C ALA A 434 18.48 15.52 -4.99
N MET A 435 18.04 16.39 -5.90
CA MET A 435 18.04 16.11 -7.35
C MET A 435 19.46 16.04 -7.92
N ALA A 436 20.34 16.99 -7.56
CA ALA A 436 21.75 16.98 -7.96
C ALA A 436 22.50 15.76 -7.40
N THR A 437 22.15 15.31 -6.19
CA THR A 437 22.74 14.11 -5.57
C THR A 437 22.23 12.83 -6.23
N ALA A 438 20.94 12.74 -6.57
CA ALA A 438 20.37 11.62 -7.31
C ALA A 438 20.92 11.55 -8.76
N GLU A 439 21.11 12.69 -9.42
CA GLU A 439 21.78 12.76 -10.73
C GLU A 439 23.25 12.37 -10.65
N ARG A 440 23.99 12.86 -9.65
CA ARG A 440 25.38 12.41 -9.40
C ARG A 440 25.45 10.91 -9.10
N PHE A 441 24.52 10.37 -8.33
CA PHE A 441 24.50 8.95 -7.98
C PHE A 441 24.14 8.07 -9.20
N ASN A 442 23.22 8.53 -10.06
CA ASN A 442 22.93 7.88 -11.34
C ASN A 442 24.10 7.97 -12.33
N GLN A 443 24.77 9.12 -12.41
CA GLN A 443 25.98 9.30 -13.24
C GLN A 443 27.14 8.44 -12.72
N LEU A 444 27.32 8.34 -11.40
CA LEU A 444 28.32 7.48 -10.78
C LEU A 444 27.99 5.99 -10.96
N SER A 445 26.73 5.58 -10.80
CA SER A 445 26.28 4.20 -11.04
C SER A 445 26.47 3.79 -12.52
N ASN A 446 26.15 4.69 -13.46
CA ASN A 446 26.39 4.48 -14.89
C ASN A 446 27.89 4.47 -15.23
N SER A 447 28.71 5.27 -14.53
CA SER A 447 30.18 5.24 -14.62
C SER A 447 30.77 3.94 -14.07
N PHE A 448 30.20 3.38 -13.00
CA PHE A 448 30.61 2.09 -12.45
C PHE A 448 30.22 0.91 -13.36
N ASN A 449 29.05 0.94 -14.00
CA ASN A 449 28.65 -0.05 -15.00
C ASN A 449 29.47 0.06 -16.30
N SER A 450 29.86 1.28 -16.70
CA SER A 450 30.82 1.52 -17.79
C SER A 450 32.23 1.01 -17.44
N LYS A 451 32.67 1.16 -16.18
CA LYS A 451 33.96 0.62 -15.71
C LYS A 451 33.96 -0.90 -15.55
N ALA A 452 32.82 -1.53 -15.24
CA ALA A 452 32.66 -2.98 -15.30
C ALA A 452 32.81 -3.49 -16.75
N PHE A 453 32.36 -2.69 -17.74
CA PHE A 453 32.61 -2.92 -19.17
C PHE A 453 34.09 -2.76 -19.54
N HIS A 454 34.81 -1.82 -18.93
CA HIS A 454 36.27 -1.67 -19.09
C HIS A 454 37.11 -2.75 -18.37
N SER A 455 36.58 -3.46 -17.37
CA SER A 455 37.32 -4.59 -16.75
C SER A 455 37.39 -5.84 -17.63
N LYS A 456 36.63 -5.90 -18.73
CA LYS A 456 36.80 -6.88 -19.81
C LYS A 456 37.83 -6.46 -20.86
N GLN A 457 38.46 -5.30 -20.71
CA GLN A 457 39.50 -4.76 -21.60
C GLN A 457 40.91 -4.93 -21.03
N MET A 458 41.11 -5.91 -20.15
CA MET A 458 42.41 -6.27 -19.58
C MET A 458 42.74 -7.76 -19.80
N GLY A 459 42.43 -8.23 -21.01
CA GLY A 459 42.78 -9.56 -21.51
C GLY A 459 43.19 -9.48 -22.98
N SER A 460 44.27 -8.74 -23.28
CA SER A 460 44.86 -8.69 -24.61
C SER A 460 46.32 -8.21 -24.57
N CYS A 461 47.17 -8.91 -23.83
CA CYS A 461 48.56 -9.10 -24.26
C CYS A 461 48.65 -10.54 -24.78
N LEU A 462 48.34 -10.75 -26.06
CA LEU A 462 48.76 -11.93 -26.81
C LEU A 462 48.76 -11.60 -28.31
N GLU A 463 49.97 -11.32 -28.76
CA GLU A 463 50.56 -11.34 -30.10
C GLU A 463 49.81 -11.95 -31.30
N LYS A 464 50.05 -11.28 -32.44
CA LYS A 464 50.24 -11.78 -33.83
C LYS A 464 49.01 -11.95 -34.74
N GLY A 465 48.82 -10.92 -35.58
CA GLY A 465 48.83 -11.05 -37.04
C GLY A 465 47.48 -11.31 -37.75
N ARG A 466 46.95 -10.27 -38.42
CA ARG A 466 46.03 -10.22 -39.61
C ARG A 466 45.05 -11.41 -39.81
N ARG A 467 43.73 -11.25 -40.04
CA ARG A 467 42.99 -10.41 -41.03
C ARG A 467 41.47 -10.51 -40.68
N CYS A 468 40.67 -9.45 -40.90
CA CYS A 468 39.21 -9.39 -40.62
C CYS A 468 38.37 -10.42 -41.43
N PRO A 469 37.13 -10.76 -41.02
CA PRO A 469 35.97 -9.99 -41.53
C PRO A 469 34.73 -9.87 -40.61
N ASN A 470 33.81 -9.00 -41.05
CA ASN A 470 32.39 -8.86 -40.71
C ASN A 470 31.99 -8.09 -39.44
N THR A 471 31.83 -6.79 -39.67
CA THR A 471 31.04 -5.85 -38.88
C THR A 471 29.56 -6.26 -38.81
N ALA A 472 29.05 -6.47 -37.60
CA ALA A 472 27.63 -6.29 -37.27
C ALA A 472 27.48 -5.02 -36.43
N ARG A 473 26.64 -4.08 -36.88
CA ARG A 473 26.29 -2.84 -36.17
C ARG A 473 25.48 -3.15 -34.90
N PRO A 474 25.71 -2.48 -33.76
CA PRO A 474 24.71 -2.36 -32.70
C PRO A 474 23.78 -1.17 -32.95
N SER A 475 22.52 -1.39 -32.57
CA SER A 475 21.32 -0.60 -32.81
C SER A 475 21.16 0.64 -31.92
N SER A 476 20.54 1.67 -32.49
CA SER A 476 20.19 2.99 -31.96
C SER A 476 19.12 3.02 -30.85
N SER A 477 18.84 1.92 -30.16
CA SER A 477 17.66 1.78 -29.29
C SER A 477 17.81 2.34 -27.87
N LEU A 478 19.02 2.75 -27.45
CA LEU A 478 19.27 3.19 -26.07
C LEU A 478 19.16 4.72 -25.87
N ALA A 479 19.36 5.50 -26.94
CA ALA A 479 19.23 6.97 -26.90
C ALA A 479 17.76 7.43 -27.09
N GLU A 480 16.96 6.64 -27.81
CA GLU A 480 15.52 6.91 -28.01
C GLU A 480 14.71 6.69 -26.72
N ALA A 481 15.12 5.74 -25.86
CA ALA A 481 14.49 5.51 -24.56
C ALA A 481 14.61 6.73 -23.62
N THR A 482 15.78 7.38 -23.59
CA THR A 482 16.04 8.55 -22.73
C THR A 482 15.25 9.79 -23.16
N ILE A 483 15.02 9.96 -24.46
CA ILE A 483 14.22 11.08 -25.00
C ILE A 483 12.73 10.82 -24.78
N ALA A 484 12.27 9.57 -24.93
CA ALA A 484 10.89 9.19 -24.60
C ALA A 484 10.60 9.38 -23.11
N ASP A 485 11.54 9.05 -22.23
CA ASP A 485 11.41 9.23 -20.78
C ASP A 485 11.35 10.72 -20.39
N LEU A 486 12.18 11.57 -21.01
CA LEU A 486 12.17 13.03 -20.81
C LEU A 486 10.90 13.68 -21.40
N ALA A 487 10.41 13.20 -22.54
CA ALA A 487 9.19 13.68 -23.16
C ALA A 487 7.94 13.27 -22.36
N LEU A 488 7.92 12.05 -21.82
CA LEU A 488 6.86 11.57 -20.91
C LEU A 488 6.88 12.37 -19.60
N PHE A 489 8.06 12.67 -19.06
CA PHE A 489 8.22 13.49 -17.86
C PHE A 489 7.76 14.95 -18.10
N SER A 490 8.10 15.55 -19.24
CA SER A 490 7.64 16.88 -19.64
C SER A 490 6.13 16.92 -19.92
N TRP A 491 5.59 15.88 -20.56
CA TRP A 491 4.16 15.70 -20.81
C TRP A 491 3.35 15.54 -19.50
N MET A 492 3.84 14.74 -18.54
CA MET A 492 3.26 14.58 -17.21
C MET A 492 3.31 15.89 -16.41
N LYS A 493 4.43 16.63 -16.46
CA LYS A 493 4.58 17.94 -15.82
C LYS A 493 3.58 18.97 -16.35
N CYS A 494 3.27 18.93 -17.65
CA CYS A 494 2.41 19.90 -18.32
C CYS A 494 0.89 19.61 -18.14
N ARG A 495 0.45 18.33 -18.06
CA ARG A 495 -0.98 17.98 -17.88
C ARG A 495 -1.41 17.67 -16.44
N ILE A 496 -0.51 17.27 -15.54
CA ILE A 496 -0.86 16.84 -14.17
C ILE A 496 -0.73 17.99 -13.14
N SER A 497 -0.05 19.09 -13.50
CA SER A 497 0.07 20.28 -12.64
C SER A 497 -1.24 21.10 -12.52
N CYS A 498 -2.33 20.68 -13.16
CA CYS A 498 -3.63 21.35 -13.05
C CYS A 498 -4.63 20.43 -12.30
N PRO A 499 -5.06 20.78 -11.07
CA PRO A 499 -6.01 19.99 -10.29
C PRO A 499 -7.34 19.72 -11.01
N THR A 500 -7.73 20.62 -11.94
CA THR A 500 -8.91 20.47 -12.78
C THR A 500 -8.74 19.38 -13.85
N GLY A 501 -7.51 19.04 -14.26
CA GLY A 501 -7.22 18.05 -15.30
C GLY A 501 -7.46 16.61 -14.85
N LEU A 502 -7.09 16.27 -13.60
CA LEU A 502 -7.32 14.94 -13.04
C LEU A 502 -8.80 14.72 -12.71
N SER A 503 -9.49 15.75 -12.17
CA SER A 503 -10.94 15.71 -12.00
C SER A 503 -11.67 15.58 -13.34
N SER A 504 -11.19 16.26 -14.38
CA SER A 504 -11.74 16.16 -15.73
C SER A 504 -11.50 14.79 -16.34
N PHE A 505 -10.33 14.18 -16.11
CA PHE A 505 -10.02 12.82 -16.58
C PHE A 505 -10.86 11.75 -15.87
N LEU A 506 -11.07 11.89 -14.56
CA LEU A 506 -11.96 11.01 -13.79
C LEU A 506 -13.43 11.16 -14.21
N ILE A 507 -13.86 12.37 -14.60
CA ILE A 507 -15.19 12.65 -15.14
C ILE A 507 -15.32 12.16 -16.59
N LEU A 508 -14.28 12.31 -17.43
CA LEU A 508 -14.27 11.82 -18.82
C LEU A 508 -14.31 10.29 -18.88
N ALA A 509 -13.59 9.63 -17.98
CA ALA A 509 -13.63 8.17 -17.84
C ALA A 509 -15.01 7.67 -17.41
N ASP A 510 -15.79 8.49 -16.70
CA ASP A 510 -17.19 8.22 -16.35
C ASP A 510 -18.11 8.41 -17.57
N GLN A 511 -17.88 9.45 -18.39
CA GLN A 511 -18.66 9.71 -19.62
C GLN A 511 -18.43 8.68 -20.73
N LEU A 512 -17.22 8.15 -20.87
CA LEU A 512 -16.88 7.11 -21.86
C LEU A 512 -17.48 5.72 -21.54
N ASP A 513 -17.94 5.48 -20.31
CA ASP A 513 -18.57 4.21 -19.91
C ASP A 513 -20.12 4.30 -19.94
N THR A 514 -20.69 5.50 -20.17
CA THR A 514 -22.14 5.76 -20.25
C THR A 514 -22.70 5.95 -21.66
N GLY A 515 -21.87 5.89 -22.71
CA GLY A 515 -22.27 6.19 -24.10
C GLY A 515 -22.07 5.01 -25.04
N GLU A 516 -22.89 3.98 -24.92
CA GLU A 516 -23.32 3.17 -26.07
C GLU A 516 -24.77 3.58 -26.33
N ASP A 517 -24.96 4.59 -27.19
CA ASP A 517 -26.16 4.80 -28.01
C ASP A 517 -25.89 6.01 -28.95
N ASP A 518 -25.75 5.69 -30.23
CA ASP A 518 -25.96 6.47 -31.47
C ASP A 518 -25.28 7.84 -31.73
N ASN A 519 -24.50 7.85 -32.84
CA ASN A 519 -24.17 8.94 -33.76
C ASN A 519 -24.01 10.37 -33.18
N VAL A 520 -22.77 10.80 -32.94
CA VAL A 520 -22.41 12.23 -32.90
C VAL A 520 -21.09 12.47 -33.65
N ASP A 521 -21.15 13.35 -34.66
CA ASP A 521 -20.07 13.79 -35.53
C ASP A 521 -18.84 14.33 -34.77
N LEU A 522 -17.68 13.67 -34.95
CA LEU A 522 -16.36 14.17 -34.57
C LEU A 522 -15.84 15.18 -35.60
N ALA A 523 -16.37 16.41 -35.60
CA ALA A 523 -15.77 17.51 -36.37
C ALA A 523 -15.76 18.87 -35.64
N GLY A 524 -16.37 18.98 -34.45
CA GLY A 524 -16.60 20.27 -33.79
C GLY A 524 -15.58 20.74 -32.74
N VAL A 525 -14.56 19.95 -32.38
CA VAL A 525 -13.72 20.25 -31.19
C VAL A 525 -12.27 20.70 -31.53
N MET A 526 -11.88 20.77 -32.81
CA MET A 526 -10.54 21.21 -33.22
C MET A 526 -10.47 22.63 -33.83
N GLY A 527 -11.45 23.50 -33.55
CA GLY A 527 -11.50 24.85 -34.13
C GLY A 527 -11.77 25.96 -33.12
N ALA A 528 -10.78 26.34 -32.31
CA ALA A 528 -10.71 27.68 -31.70
C ALA A 528 -9.33 27.90 -31.05
N GLY A 529 -8.55 28.86 -31.56
CA GLY A 529 -7.38 29.39 -30.84
C GLY A 529 -6.07 29.59 -31.62
N ALA A 530 -6.11 29.80 -32.94
CA ALA A 530 -4.98 30.40 -33.65
C ALA A 530 -5.27 31.89 -33.87
N GLY A 531 -4.77 32.73 -32.97
CA GLY A 531 -4.78 34.19 -33.09
C GLY A 531 -3.36 34.71 -33.17
N ALA A 532 -2.94 35.10 -34.37
CA ALA A 532 -1.65 35.72 -34.66
C ALA A 532 -1.54 37.11 -34.03
N GLY A 533 -0.41 37.39 -33.38
CA GLY A 533 -0.03 38.70 -32.87
C GLY A 533 1.48 38.91 -33.05
N SER A 534 1.83 39.63 -34.10
CA SER A 534 3.19 40.06 -34.48
C SER A 534 3.69 41.16 -33.54
N VAL A 535 4.88 41.01 -32.95
CA VAL A 535 5.71 42.14 -32.47
C VAL A 535 7.21 41.86 -32.69
N LYS A 536 7.71 42.49 -33.76
CA LYS A 536 9.02 43.09 -34.05
C LYS A 536 10.27 42.71 -33.22
N THR A 537 11.28 42.27 -33.98
CA THR A 537 12.71 42.40 -33.75
C THR A 537 13.13 43.87 -33.52
N ARG A 538 14.08 44.08 -32.60
CA ARG A 538 14.88 45.31 -32.54
C ARG A 538 16.31 44.95 -32.13
N GLU A 539 17.21 45.02 -33.11
CA GLU A 539 18.65 45.16 -32.91
C GLU A 539 18.95 46.57 -32.39
N THR A 540 19.84 46.67 -31.41
CA THR A 540 20.72 47.83 -31.19
C THR A 540 22.03 47.35 -30.56
N SER A 541 23.10 47.98 -31.01
CA SER A 541 24.53 47.67 -30.94
C SER A 541 25.26 48.17 -29.67
N GLU A 542 26.46 47.61 -29.49
CA GLU A 542 27.72 48.20 -28.93
C GLU A 542 27.77 48.74 -27.49
N GLU A 543 28.65 48.20 -26.63
CA GLU A 543 30.03 48.72 -26.41
C GLU A 543 30.84 47.88 -25.38
N ASP A 544 32.16 48.07 -25.46
CA ASP A 544 33.30 47.32 -24.93
C ASP A 544 33.46 47.11 -23.42
N GLY A 545 34.32 46.14 -23.06
CA GLY A 545 34.87 46.01 -21.70
C GLY A 545 35.75 44.78 -21.48
N THR A 546 37.04 44.95 -21.74
CA THR A 546 38.15 43.99 -21.65
C THR A 546 38.43 43.40 -20.25
N GLY A 547 38.97 42.18 -20.21
CA GLY A 547 39.50 41.59 -18.97
C GLY A 547 39.93 40.13 -19.09
N SER A 548 41.07 39.89 -19.76
CA SER A 548 41.76 38.59 -19.76
C SER A 548 42.60 38.43 -18.49
N CYS A 549 42.55 37.27 -17.83
CA CYS A 549 43.63 36.82 -16.94
C CYS A 549 43.84 35.31 -17.03
N MET A 550 45.12 34.97 -17.20
CA MET A 550 45.73 33.66 -17.43
C MET A 550 45.80 32.78 -16.17
N LEU A 551 45.65 31.46 -16.42
CA LEU A 551 46.42 30.31 -15.93
C LEU A 551 46.98 30.32 -14.48
N THR A 552 46.62 29.30 -13.70
CA THR A 552 47.53 28.21 -13.25
C THR A 552 46.80 27.24 -12.31
N PHE A 553 46.79 25.94 -12.63
CA PHE A 553 46.45 24.88 -11.67
C PHE A 553 47.74 24.10 -11.36
N SER A 554 48.23 24.26 -10.13
CA SER A 554 49.28 23.42 -9.55
C SER A 554 48.67 22.14 -8.97
N PHE A 555 49.27 21.00 -9.31
CA PHE A 555 49.03 19.72 -8.65
C PHE A 555 49.59 19.76 -7.22
N SER A 556 48.81 19.29 -6.25
CA SER A 556 49.29 18.89 -4.93
C SER A 556 48.64 17.56 -4.56
N SER A 557 49.50 16.59 -4.33
CA SER A 557 49.26 15.21 -3.92
C SER A 557 48.83 15.12 -2.45
N GLY A 558 47.85 14.28 -2.17
CA GLY A 558 47.47 13.86 -0.83
C GLY A 558 46.59 12.61 -0.87
N CYS A 559 47.20 11.47 -1.17
CA CYS A 559 46.64 10.14 -0.94
C CYS A 559 46.94 9.75 0.50
N ASP A 560 45.92 9.44 1.30
CA ASP A 560 45.93 8.35 2.30
C ASP A 560 44.63 8.40 3.14
N SER A 561 43.67 7.52 2.81
CA SER A 561 42.58 7.08 3.72
C SER A 561 41.67 6.00 3.10
N THR A 562 41.70 5.76 1.79
CA THR A 562 40.75 4.84 1.12
C THR A 562 41.08 3.35 1.21
N ARG A 563 42.12 2.96 1.96
CA ARG A 563 42.56 1.54 2.04
C ARG A 563 41.95 0.75 3.20
N ASP A 564 41.44 1.41 4.24
CA ASP A 564 40.91 0.73 5.44
C ASP A 564 39.41 0.41 5.38
N TRP A 565 38.65 1.03 4.46
CA TRP A 565 37.22 0.75 4.33
C TRP A 565 36.90 -0.49 3.46
N LEU A 566 37.78 -0.85 2.53
CA LEU A 566 37.58 -1.97 1.60
C LEU A 566 37.90 -3.36 2.19
N LEU A 567 38.48 -3.42 3.40
CA LEU A 567 38.81 -4.68 4.07
C LEU A 567 37.76 -5.13 5.11
N SER A 568 36.84 -4.26 5.55
CA SER A 568 35.77 -4.67 6.50
C SER A 568 34.51 -5.23 5.83
N THR A 569 34.36 -5.06 4.51
CA THR A 569 33.19 -5.51 3.74
C THR A 569 33.38 -6.87 3.05
N ARG A 570 34.55 -7.50 3.17
CA ARG A 570 34.85 -8.81 2.54
C ARG A 570 34.86 -10.03 3.48
N THR A 571 34.54 -9.88 4.77
CA THR A 571 34.64 -10.98 5.75
C THR A 571 33.31 -11.56 6.26
N ASN A 572 32.14 -11.16 5.73
CA ASN A 572 30.84 -11.71 6.18
C ASN A 572 30.12 -12.63 5.19
N PHE A 573 30.82 -13.20 4.20
CA PHE A 573 30.33 -14.34 3.42
C PHE A 573 31.45 -15.37 3.25
N SER A 574 31.62 -16.21 4.26
CA SER A 574 32.32 -17.49 4.16
C SER A 574 31.46 -18.55 4.82
N ALA A 575 31.08 -19.57 4.05
CA ALA A 575 30.40 -20.76 4.50
C ALA A 575 31.15 -21.40 5.68
N ALA A 576 30.40 -21.81 6.73
CA ALA A 576 30.92 -22.74 7.73
C ALA A 576 30.61 -24.17 7.26
N PRO A 577 31.59 -25.07 7.19
CA PRO A 577 31.40 -26.43 6.72
C PRO A 577 30.80 -27.33 7.81
N LEU A 578 30.08 -28.35 7.35
CA LEU A 578 29.75 -29.57 8.09
C LEU A 578 30.99 -30.12 8.80
N GLN A 579 30.87 -30.42 10.09
CA GLN A 579 31.71 -31.42 10.76
C GLN A 579 30.82 -32.43 11.47
N SER A 580 31.01 -33.69 11.06
CA SER A 580 30.61 -34.92 11.70
C SER A 580 31.40 -35.14 13.01
N ASN A 581 30.68 -35.33 14.11
CA ASN A 581 30.78 -36.50 15.01
C ASN A 581 29.70 -36.40 16.08
#